data_AF-A0A1V0TTP1-F1
#
_entry.id   AF-A0A1V0TTP1-F1
#
_cell.length_a   1.000
_cell.length_b   1.000
_cell.length_c   1.000
_cell.angle_alpha   90.00
_cell.angle_beta   90.00
_cell.angle_gamma   90.00
#
_symmetry.space_group_name_H-M   'P 1'
#
loop_
_entity.id
_entity.type
_entity.pdbx_description
1 polymer ?
#
loop_
_entity_poly.entity_id
_entity_poly.type
_entity_poly.pdbx_seq_one_letter_code
_entity_poly.pdbx_strand_id
1 'polypeptide(L)'
;MTVHPSLQSSIDAWTHSIEAIAELVTPLVEGEWSRATDLPGWSVRDVVSHVIGLESEMLGDPRPIHTLPRDLYHVRSESARRMEVQVDVRRHHTAPEMLGELEYTVIRRSRQLRNETRQPDTVVRSALGDERPLDLVLQMRAFDVWVHEQDLRRALGKPGNLDSPGAQVSRDLLLKTLPGVVAKKAQAPADSAVVFDISGPLEFMRTVRIDAEGNGRIDSSVSLGPTVTLAMDWDLFHQLACGRVRPAAVAGHIKIDGDQELAAAILDHFAVTP
;
A
#
# COMPACT_ATOMS: atom_id res chain seq x y z
N MET A 1 11.74 11.61 18.67
CA MET A 1 11.55 10.19 19.00
C MET A 1 10.28 10.12 19.81
N THR A 2 9.36 9.24 19.42
CA THR A 2 8.16 8.99 20.25
C THR A 2 8.56 8.30 21.54
N VAL A 3 7.71 8.35 22.56
CA VAL A 3 7.93 7.60 23.81
C VAL A 3 7.59 6.10 23.67
N HIS A 4 7.13 5.66 22.50
CA HIS A 4 6.64 4.29 22.25
C HIS A 4 7.45 3.61 21.14
N PRO A 5 8.44 2.77 21.47
CA PRO A 5 9.30 2.12 20.48
C PRO A 5 8.55 1.32 19.41
N SER A 6 7.38 0.76 19.74
CA SER A 6 6.53 0.00 18.80
C SER A 6 5.90 0.86 17.70
N LEU A 7 5.69 2.16 17.93
CA LEU A 7 5.16 3.08 16.92
C LEU A 7 6.27 3.66 16.03
N GLN A 8 7.51 3.64 16.53
CA GLN A 8 8.64 4.31 15.89
C GLN A 8 8.94 3.74 14.50
N SER A 9 8.84 2.42 14.31
CA SER A 9 9.07 1.78 13.00
C SER A 9 8.10 2.28 11.92
N SER A 10 6.82 2.44 12.26
CA SER A 10 5.81 2.96 11.32
C SER A 10 6.00 4.44 11.06
N ILE A 11 6.44 5.20 12.07
CA ILE A 11 6.71 6.64 11.93
C ILE A 11 7.96 6.89 11.09
N ASP A 12 9.02 6.11 11.27
CA ASP A 12 10.24 6.20 10.45
C ASP A 12 9.94 5.80 9.00
N ALA A 13 9.16 4.75 8.80
CA ALA A 13 8.68 4.31 7.49
C ALA A 13 7.85 5.38 6.77
N TRP A 14 6.88 5.98 7.47
CA TRP A 14 6.11 7.09 6.95
C TRP A 14 6.99 8.30 6.64
N THR A 15 7.89 8.68 7.56
CA THR A 15 8.78 9.86 7.41
C THR A 15 9.69 9.71 6.20
N HIS A 16 10.34 8.56 6.05
CA HIS A 16 11.18 8.27 4.90
C HIS A 16 10.39 8.36 3.58
N SER A 17 9.21 7.74 3.53
CA SER A 17 8.42 7.68 2.29
C SER A 17 7.85 9.04 1.91
N ILE A 18 7.37 9.83 2.87
CA ILE A 18 6.80 11.15 2.59
C ILE A 18 7.88 12.17 2.19
N GLU A 19 9.07 12.11 2.78
CA GLU A 19 10.22 12.91 2.38
C GLU A 19 10.68 12.54 0.96
N ALA A 20 10.73 11.24 0.64
CA ALA A 20 11.03 10.78 -0.71
C ALA A 20 9.99 11.24 -1.75
N ILE A 21 8.70 11.29 -1.41
CA ILE A 21 7.67 11.89 -2.27
C ILE A 21 7.96 13.38 -2.49
N ALA A 22 8.23 14.14 -1.43
CA ALA A 22 8.54 15.57 -1.55
C ALA A 22 9.77 15.79 -2.45
N GLU A 23 10.83 15.02 -2.28
CA GLU A 23 12.03 15.06 -3.12
C GLU A 23 11.74 14.72 -4.59
N LEU A 24 10.88 13.72 -4.85
CA LEU A 24 10.49 13.31 -6.21
C LEU A 24 9.72 14.42 -6.94
N VAL A 25 8.84 15.14 -6.24
CA VAL A 25 7.94 16.11 -6.87
C VAL A 25 8.48 17.53 -6.91
N THR A 26 9.43 17.88 -6.04
CA THR A 26 10.08 19.20 -5.99
C THR A 26 10.65 19.67 -7.34
N PRO A 27 11.38 18.85 -8.12
CA PRO A 27 11.98 19.30 -9.37
C PRO A 27 11.02 19.25 -10.57
N LEU A 28 9.77 18.79 -10.39
CA LEU A 28 8.86 18.55 -11.50
C LEU A 28 8.36 19.84 -12.12
N VAL A 29 8.35 19.89 -13.45
CA VAL A 29 7.67 20.95 -14.19
C VAL A 29 6.17 20.66 -14.29
N GLU A 30 5.34 21.70 -14.50
CA GLU A 30 3.87 21.61 -14.52
C GLU A 30 3.31 20.43 -15.34
N GLY A 31 3.87 20.17 -16.53
CA GLY A 31 3.42 19.07 -17.40
C GLY A 31 3.64 17.68 -16.80
N GLU A 32 4.62 17.50 -15.92
CA GLU A 32 4.90 16.18 -15.31
C GLU A 32 3.89 15.82 -14.22
N TRP A 33 3.27 16.82 -13.59
CA TRP A 33 2.19 16.61 -12.62
C TRP A 33 0.94 15.98 -13.25
N SER A 34 0.77 16.12 -14.57
CA SER A 34 -0.34 15.54 -15.31
C SER A 34 -0.04 14.14 -15.87
N ARG A 35 1.14 13.56 -15.62
CA ARG A 35 1.47 12.20 -16.06
C ARG A 35 0.54 11.19 -15.38
N ALA A 36 -0.01 10.27 -16.17
CA ALA A 36 -0.82 9.17 -15.67
C ALA A 36 0.03 8.21 -14.82
N THR A 37 -0.60 7.62 -13.80
CA THR A 37 -0.02 6.56 -12.97
C THR A 37 -0.71 5.22 -13.27
N ASP A 38 -0.27 4.15 -12.61
CA ASP A 38 -0.94 2.85 -12.70
C ASP A 38 -2.31 2.83 -11.98
N LEU A 39 -2.63 3.88 -11.21
CA LEU A 39 -3.94 4.05 -10.61
C LEU A 39 -4.92 4.61 -11.66
N PRO A 40 -6.03 3.90 -11.94
CA PRO A 40 -6.98 4.34 -12.96
C PRO A 40 -7.53 5.73 -12.68
N GLY A 41 -7.36 6.64 -13.64
CA GLY A 41 -7.85 8.02 -13.55
C GLY A 41 -7.00 8.96 -12.68
N TRP A 42 -5.90 8.49 -12.09
CA TRP A 42 -5.03 9.30 -11.25
C TRP A 42 -3.70 9.64 -11.95
N SER A 43 -3.41 10.92 -11.99
CA SER A 43 -2.13 11.51 -12.35
C SER A 43 -1.18 11.61 -11.15
N VAL A 44 0.07 12.02 -11.40
CA VAL A 44 1.03 12.39 -10.34
C VAL A 44 0.41 13.39 -9.36
N ARG A 45 -0.31 14.40 -9.85
CA ARG A 45 -1.05 15.36 -9.02
C ARG A 45 -2.05 14.65 -8.13
N ASP A 46 -2.85 13.76 -8.69
CA ASP A 46 -3.91 13.07 -7.96
C ASP A 46 -3.35 12.20 -6.82
N VAL A 47 -2.23 11.50 -7.05
CA VAL A 47 -1.55 10.73 -6.00
C VAL A 47 -1.05 11.64 -4.87
N VAL A 48 -0.41 12.76 -5.19
CA VAL A 48 0.04 13.73 -4.18
C VAL A 48 -1.17 14.33 -3.44
N SER A 49 -2.26 14.64 -4.14
CA SER A 49 -3.50 15.14 -3.54
C SER A 49 -4.12 14.16 -2.56
N HIS A 50 -4.11 12.86 -2.87
CA HIS A 50 -4.56 11.81 -1.95
C HIS A 50 -3.70 11.76 -0.68
N VAL A 51 -2.38 11.78 -0.84
CA VAL A 51 -1.44 11.79 0.30
C VAL A 51 -1.68 13.01 1.19
N ILE A 52 -1.73 14.22 0.62
CA ILE A 52 -2.04 15.45 1.36
C ILE A 52 -3.38 15.30 2.09
N GLY A 53 -4.44 14.89 1.37
CA GLY A 53 -5.78 14.79 1.92
C GLY A 53 -5.88 13.87 3.13
N LEU A 54 -5.27 12.69 3.07
CA LEU A 54 -5.27 11.76 4.20
C LEU A 54 -4.43 12.27 5.36
N GLU A 55 -3.27 12.87 5.11
CA GLU A 55 -2.45 13.43 6.19
C GLU A 55 -3.14 14.63 6.88
N SER A 56 -3.84 15.47 6.13
CA SER A 56 -4.72 16.54 6.67
C SER A 56 -5.86 15.96 7.51
N GLU A 57 -6.56 14.93 7.05
CA GLU A 57 -7.62 14.28 7.84
C GLU A 57 -7.08 13.72 9.15
N MET A 58 -5.91 13.08 9.11
CA MET A 58 -5.31 12.57 10.33
C MET A 58 -4.78 13.69 11.24
N LEU A 59 -4.44 14.87 10.71
CA LEU A 59 -4.18 16.08 11.52
C LEU A 59 -5.44 16.56 12.26
N GLY A 60 -6.62 16.09 11.85
CA GLY A 60 -7.91 16.56 12.33
C GLY A 60 -8.45 17.75 11.54
N ASP A 61 -7.87 18.05 10.38
CA ASP A 61 -8.38 19.10 9.51
C ASP A 61 -9.74 18.69 8.93
N PRO A 62 -10.67 19.64 8.72
CA PRO A 62 -11.97 19.34 8.14
C PRO A 62 -11.82 18.86 6.70
N ARG A 63 -12.64 17.88 6.31
CA ARG A 63 -12.70 17.43 4.91
C ARG A 63 -13.25 18.54 4.01
N PRO A 64 -12.78 18.66 2.77
CA PRO A 64 -13.35 19.56 1.78
C PRO A 64 -14.85 19.29 1.56
N ILE A 65 -15.64 20.36 1.45
CA ILE A 65 -17.02 20.28 0.97
C ILE A 65 -16.95 20.42 -0.54
N HIS A 66 -16.91 19.28 -1.25
CA HIS A 66 -16.73 19.25 -2.69
C HIS A 66 -17.63 18.20 -3.35
N THR A 67 -18.21 18.54 -4.50
CA THR A 67 -19.09 17.65 -5.27
C THR A 67 -18.32 17.07 -6.44
N LEU A 68 -18.19 15.74 -6.46
CA LEU A 68 -17.49 15.05 -7.55
C LEU A 68 -18.27 15.08 -8.86
N PRO A 69 -17.57 15.11 -10.01
CA PRO A 69 -18.15 14.78 -11.31
C PRO A 69 -18.86 13.41 -11.29
N ARG A 70 -19.91 13.26 -12.10
CA ARG A 70 -20.74 12.04 -12.13
C ARG A 70 -20.15 10.91 -12.97
N ASP A 71 -19.18 11.23 -13.82
CA ASP A 71 -18.66 10.40 -14.91
C ASP A 71 -17.26 9.80 -14.62
N LEU A 72 -16.84 9.80 -13.36
CA LEU A 72 -15.58 9.19 -12.92
C LEU A 72 -15.68 7.65 -12.92
N TYR A 73 -15.26 7.01 -14.01
CA TYR A 73 -15.39 5.56 -14.24
C TYR A 73 -14.60 4.67 -13.24
N HIS A 74 -13.55 5.23 -12.62
CA HIS A 74 -12.71 4.56 -11.63
C HIS A 74 -13.32 4.59 -10.21
N VAL A 75 -14.30 5.46 -9.97
CA VAL A 75 -14.98 5.59 -8.67
C VAL A 75 -16.15 4.60 -8.60
N ARG A 76 -15.89 3.40 -8.05
CA ARG A 76 -16.84 2.27 -8.05
C ARG A 76 -17.39 1.89 -6.67
N SER A 77 -16.97 2.58 -5.62
CA SER A 77 -17.39 2.33 -4.24
C SER A 77 -17.49 3.63 -3.46
N GLU A 78 -18.18 3.59 -2.31
CA GLU A 78 -18.23 4.72 -1.38
C GLU A 78 -16.84 5.04 -0.79
N SER A 79 -15.98 4.02 -0.59
CA SER A 79 -14.60 4.25 -0.16
C SER A 79 -13.79 5.01 -1.22
N ALA A 80 -13.90 4.61 -2.49
CA ALA A 80 -13.25 5.31 -3.61
C ALA A 80 -13.80 6.73 -3.76
N ARG A 81 -15.12 6.91 -3.67
CA ARG A 81 -15.77 8.23 -3.69
C ARG A 81 -15.23 9.12 -2.57
N ARG A 82 -15.04 8.55 -1.38
CA ARG A 82 -14.51 9.27 -0.22
C ARG A 82 -13.07 9.73 -0.44
N MET A 83 -12.20 8.89 -1.01
CA MET A 83 -10.83 9.28 -1.36
C MET A 83 -10.82 10.35 -2.46
N GLU A 84 -11.63 10.16 -3.51
CA GLU A 84 -11.66 11.03 -4.68
C GLU A 84 -12.01 12.49 -4.34
N VAL A 85 -12.80 12.76 -3.28
CA VAL A 85 -13.11 14.13 -2.84
C VAL A 85 -11.84 14.95 -2.53
N GLN A 86 -10.87 14.34 -1.86
CA GLN A 86 -9.59 15.00 -1.51
C GLN A 86 -8.68 15.17 -2.73
N VAL A 87 -8.87 14.33 -3.75
CA VAL A 87 -8.11 14.34 -4.99
C VAL A 87 -8.65 15.41 -5.94
N ASP A 88 -9.95 15.34 -6.26
CA ASP A 88 -10.59 16.17 -7.26
C ASP A 88 -10.54 17.66 -6.89
N VAL A 89 -10.67 17.98 -5.60
CA VAL A 89 -10.57 19.37 -5.12
C VAL A 89 -9.22 20.01 -5.45
N ARG A 90 -8.16 19.24 -5.64
CA ARG A 90 -6.80 19.74 -5.92
C ARG A 90 -6.41 19.66 -7.40
N ARG A 91 -7.26 19.12 -8.28
CA ARG A 91 -6.95 19.00 -9.72
C ARG A 91 -6.70 20.34 -10.40
N HIS A 92 -7.27 21.42 -9.87
CA HIS A 92 -7.11 22.77 -10.40
C HIS A 92 -5.88 23.51 -9.82
N HIS A 93 -5.18 22.96 -8.83
CA HIS A 93 -3.98 23.57 -8.26
C HIS A 93 -2.79 23.43 -9.21
N THR A 94 -1.97 24.48 -9.27
CA THR A 94 -0.68 24.51 -9.98
C THR A 94 0.39 23.71 -9.24
N ALA A 95 1.48 23.35 -9.92
CA ALA A 95 2.61 22.66 -9.30
C ALA A 95 3.17 23.37 -8.05
N PRO A 96 3.38 24.70 -8.03
CA PRO A 96 3.84 25.40 -6.82
C PRO A 96 2.83 25.34 -5.67
N GLU A 97 1.52 25.42 -5.96
CA GLU A 97 0.48 25.30 -4.93
C GLU A 97 0.46 23.89 -4.32
N MET A 98 0.56 22.86 -5.17
CA MET A 98 0.65 21.47 -4.74
C MET A 98 1.89 21.20 -3.89
N LEU A 99 3.05 21.70 -4.31
CA LEU A 99 4.30 21.55 -3.56
C LEU A 99 4.24 22.26 -2.21
N GLY A 100 3.78 23.51 -2.18
CA GLY A 100 3.66 24.27 -0.94
C GLY A 100 2.69 23.62 0.06
N GLU A 101 1.57 23.07 -0.44
CA GLU A 101 0.62 22.33 0.41
C GLU A 101 1.21 21.01 0.94
N LEU A 102 1.94 20.26 0.11
CA LEU A 102 2.64 19.04 0.52
C LEU A 102 3.67 19.35 1.62
N GLU A 103 4.56 20.31 1.39
CA GLU A 103 5.61 20.69 2.36
C GLU A 103 5.01 21.11 3.70
N TYR A 104 3.95 21.94 3.67
CA TYR A 104 3.25 22.35 4.87
C TYR A 104 2.64 21.17 5.63
N THR A 105 2.04 20.23 4.90
CA THR A 105 1.44 19.02 5.46
C THR A 105 2.51 18.11 6.09
N VAL A 106 3.63 17.91 5.41
CA VAL A 106 4.78 17.13 5.92
C VAL A 106 5.28 17.72 7.24
N ILE A 107 5.52 19.03 7.31
CA ILE A 107 5.99 19.69 8.52
C ILE A 107 5.02 19.46 9.69
N ARG A 108 3.72 19.67 9.46
CA ARG A 108 2.69 19.49 10.50
C ARG A 108 2.60 18.04 10.95
N ARG A 109 2.61 17.09 10.01
CA ARG A 109 2.49 15.68 10.36
C ARG A 109 3.71 15.09 11.02
N SER A 110 4.92 15.43 10.56
CA SER A 110 6.16 15.07 11.22
C SER A 110 6.22 15.59 12.65
N ARG A 111 5.71 16.81 12.90
CA ARG A 111 5.59 17.34 14.27
C ARG A 111 4.56 16.58 15.10
N GLN A 112 3.40 16.24 14.55
CA GLN A 112 2.37 15.49 15.28
C GLN A 112 2.88 14.10 15.69
N LEU A 113 3.45 13.34 14.74
CA LEU A 113 3.95 11.99 14.99
C LEU A 113 5.13 11.99 15.98
N ARG A 114 6.04 12.95 15.88
CA ARG A 114 7.16 13.10 16.84
C ARG A 114 6.69 13.33 18.27
N ASN A 115 5.54 13.97 18.44
CA ASN A 115 4.95 14.29 19.74
C ASN A 115 3.79 13.33 20.09
N GLU A 116 3.69 12.17 19.44
CA GLU A 116 2.69 11.17 19.76
C GLU A 116 2.94 10.58 21.15
N THR A 117 1.93 10.69 22.02
CA THR A 117 1.98 10.23 23.42
C THR A 117 0.96 9.15 23.73
N ARG A 118 -0.05 8.95 22.85
CA ARG A 118 -1.07 7.92 23.02
C ARG A 118 -0.46 6.52 22.97
N GLN A 119 -1.08 5.59 23.71
CA GLN A 119 -0.63 4.21 23.74
C GLN A 119 -0.90 3.52 22.38
N PRO A 120 -0.09 2.53 21.98
CA PRO A 120 -0.27 1.80 20.73
C PRO A 120 -1.66 1.20 20.52
N ASP A 121 -2.29 0.74 21.60
CA ASP A 121 -3.63 0.14 21.62
C ASP A 121 -4.77 1.17 21.72
N THR A 122 -4.45 2.47 21.75
CA THR A 122 -5.47 3.53 21.76
C THR A 122 -6.34 3.43 20.52
N VAL A 123 -7.64 3.29 20.73
CA VAL A 123 -8.61 3.23 19.63
C VAL A 123 -8.75 4.61 19.00
N VAL A 124 -8.52 4.69 17.69
CA VAL A 124 -8.65 5.89 16.88
C VAL A 124 -9.49 5.60 15.64
N ARG A 125 -10.09 6.65 15.07
CA ARG A 125 -10.78 6.53 13.79
C ARG A 125 -9.77 6.48 12.66
N SER A 126 -9.84 5.45 11.83
CA SER A 126 -8.94 5.26 10.69
C SER A 126 -9.33 6.17 9.52
N ALA A 127 -8.42 6.28 8.56
CA ALA A 127 -8.68 6.90 7.26
C ALA A 127 -9.78 6.16 6.47
N LEU A 128 -10.22 4.96 6.85
CA LEU A 128 -11.36 4.22 6.28
C LEU A 128 -12.69 4.48 7.00
N GLY A 129 -12.66 5.22 8.11
CA GLY A 129 -13.83 5.63 8.88
C GLY A 129 -14.23 4.66 9.99
N ASP A 130 -13.62 3.47 10.04
CA ASP A 130 -13.75 2.47 11.10
C ASP A 130 -12.80 2.75 12.28
N GLU A 131 -13.07 2.11 13.42
CA GLU A 131 -12.26 2.25 14.63
C GLU A 131 -11.18 1.16 14.71
N ARG A 132 -9.93 1.56 14.93
CA ARG A 132 -8.76 0.67 14.94
C ARG A 132 -7.75 1.11 16.00
N PRO A 133 -6.93 0.18 16.54
CA PRO A 133 -5.75 0.53 17.33
C PRO A 133 -4.80 1.46 16.56
N LEU A 134 -4.20 2.42 17.28
CA LEU A 134 -3.31 3.44 16.73
C LEU A 134 -2.12 2.82 15.99
N ASP A 135 -1.52 1.77 16.54
CA ASP A 135 -0.38 1.08 15.92
C ASP A 135 -0.72 0.52 14.53
N LEU A 136 -1.89 -0.09 14.38
CA LEU A 136 -2.36 -0.61 13.10
C LEU A 136 -2.65 0.52 12.12
N VAL A 137 -3.26 1.62 12.59
CA VAL A 137 -3.49 2.80 11.75
C VAL A 137 -2.19 3.38 11.23
N LEU A 138 -1.16 3.52 12.07
CA LEU A 138 0.14 4.02 11.62
C LEU A 138 0.85 3.05 10.67
N GLN A 139 0.75 1.74 10.89
CA GLN A 139 1.26 0.73 9.94
C GLN A 139 0.59 0.87 8.57
N MET A 140 -0.75 0.95 8.54
CA MET A 140 -1.51 1.10 7.29
C MET A 140 -1.16 2.39 6.55
N ARG A 141 -0.90 3.48 7.27
CA ARG A 141 -0.49 4.75 6.66
C ARG A 141 0.92 4.71 6.11
N ALA A 142 1.87 4.12 6.83
CA ALA A 142 3.22 3.94 6.33
C ALA A 142 3.23 3.10 5.03
N PHE A 143 2.41 2.04 4.99
CA PHE A 143 2.18 1.25 3.79
C PHE A 143 1.59 2.08 2.64
N ASP A 144 0.51 2.81 2.87
CA ASP A 144 -0.17 3.58 1.81
C ASP A 144 0.75 4.66 1.22
N VAL A 145 1.47 5.40 2.06
CA VAL A 145 2.43 6.42 1.59
C VAL A 145 3.57 5.78 0.82
N TRP A 146 4.13 4.65 1.27
CA TRP A 146 5.18 3.95 0.54
C TRP A 146 4.68 3.40 -0.81
N VAL A 147 3.50 2.80 -0.87
CA VAL A 147 2.91 2.32 -2.13
C VAL A 147 2.72 3.47 -3.12
N HIS A 148 2.23 4.62 -2.65
CA HIS A 148 2.06 5.80 -3.48
C HIS A 148 3.38 6.47 -3.88
N GLU A 149 4.41 6.37 -3.05
CA GLU A 149 5.78 6.69 -3.47
C GLU A 149 6.20 5.82 -4.66
N GLN A 150 5.93 4.50 -4.62
CA GLN A 150 6.23 3.60 -5.74
C GLN A 150 5.39 3.92 -7.00
N ASP A 151 4.12 4.30 -6.84
CA ASP A 151 3.26 4.75 -7.95
C ASP A 151 3.85 6.00 -8.64
N LEU A 152 4.33 6.97 -7.86
CA LEU A 152 5.00 8.17 -8.38
C LEU A 152 6.32 7.84 -9.06
N ARG A 153 7.15 6.99 -8.44
CA ARG A 153 8.41 6.51 -9.01
C ARG A 153 8.22 5.87 -10.38
N ARG A 154 7.22 5.00 -10.52
CA ARG A 154 6.88 4.37 -11.81
C ARG A 154 6.44 5.39 -12.85
N ALA A 155 5.51 6.28 -12.50
CA ALA A 155 5.01 7.33 -13.40
C ALA A 155 6.10 8.32 -13.87
N LEU A 156 7.14 8.51 -13.06
CA LEU A 156 8.27 9.42 -13.33
C LEU A 156 9.53 8.71 -13.85
N GLY A 157 9.52 7.37 -13.95
CA GLY A 157 10.70 6.59 -14.35
C GLY A 157 11.89 6.68 -13.37
N LYS A 158 11.61 6.76 -12.06
CA LYS A 158 12.60 6.95 -10.99
C LYS A 158 12.67 5.73 -10.05
N PRO A 159 13.50 4.71 -10.31
CA PRO A 159 13.60 3.54 -9.43
C PRO A 159 14.11 3.90 -8.03
N GLY A 160 13.83 3.08 -7.02
CA GLY A 160 14.43 3.19 -5.69
C GLY A 160 13.47 2.84 -4.54
N ASN A 161 14.01 2.78 -3.32
CA ASN A 161 13.28 2.61 -2.07
C ASN A 161 12.46 1.31 -1.93
N LEU A 162 12.80 0.28 -2.72
CA LEU A 162 12.16 -1.03 -2.68
C LEU A 162 12.55 -1.87 -1.43
N ASP A 163 13.60 -1.49 -0.70
CA ASP A 163 14.06 -2.12 0.55
C ASP A 163 14.02 -1.16 1.76
N SER A 164 13.41 0.02 1.56
CA SER A 164 13.28 1.07 2.57
C SER A 164 12.46 0.63 3.79
N PRO A 165 12.46 1.40 4.89
CA PRO A 165 11.62 1.08 6.05
C PRO A 165 10.11 0.96 5.70
N GLY A 166 9.63 1.77 4.73
CA GLY A 166 8.29 1.65 4.15
C GLY A 166 8.03 0.30 3.49
N ALA A 167 9.01 -0.22 2.74
CA ALA A 167 8.92 -1.54 2.11
C ALA A 167 8.82 -2.67 3.16
N GLN A 168 9.57 -2.57 4.26
CA GLN A 168 9.55 -3.58 5.33
C GLN A 168 8.19 -3.62 6.04
N VAL A 169 7.64 -2.46 6.42
CA VAL A 169 6.28 -2.38 7.00
C VAL A 169 5.24 -2.91 6.01
N SER A 170 5.40 -2.57 4.73
CA SER A 170 4.49 -2.99 3.67
C SER A 170 4.49 -4.50 3.47
N ARG A 171 5.68 -5.12 3.42
CA ARG A 171 5.85 -6.58 3.41
C ARG A 171 5.09 -7.20 4.58
N ASP A 172 5.34 -6.73 5.80
CA ASP A 172 4.77 -7.35 6.99
C ASP A 172 3.24 -7.23 7.05
N LEU A 173 2.65 -6.15 6.52
CA LEU A 173 1.20 -6.04 6.36
C LEU A 173 0.64 -6.97 5.28
N LEU A 174 1.28 -7.01 4.11
CA LEU A 174 0.83 -7.89 3.02
C LEU A 174 0.92 -9.37 3.40
N LEU A 175 1.96 -9.77 4.15
CA LEU A 175 2.09 -11.13 4.66
C LEU A 175 0.93 -11.54 5.58
N LYS A 176 0.34 -10.60 6.33
CA LYS A 176 -0.82 -10.87 7.20
C LYS A 176 -2.09 -11.17 6.41
N THR A 177 -2.19 -10.75 5.14
CA THR A 177 -3.38 -11.00 4.31
C THR A 177 -3.33 -12.36 3.60
N LEU A 178 -2.13 -12.90 3.36
CA LEU A 178 -1.92 -14.13 2.59
C LEU A 178 -2.73 -15.33 3.09
N PRO A 179 -2.84 -15.61 4.40
CA PRO A 179 -3.68 -16.71 4.88
C PRO A 179 -5.14 -16.60 4.44
N GLY A 180 -5.69 -15.38 4.45
CA GLY A 180 -7.06 -15.13 3.99
C GLY A 180 -7.21 -15.31 2.48
N VAL A 181 -6.22 -14.88 1.70
CA VAL A 181 -6.21 -15.07 0.24
C VAL A 181 -6.19 -16.55 -0.09
N VAL A 182 -5.20 -17.28 0.44
CA VAL A 182 -4.96 -18.68 0.08
C VAL A 182 -6.06 -19.59 0.62
N ALA A 183 -6.40 -19.48 1.91
CA ALA A 183 -7.35 -20.40 2.53
C ALA A 183 -8.81 -20.09 2.16
N LYS A 184 -9.20 -18.80 2.18
CA LYS A 184 -10.62 -18.42 2.06
C LYS A 184 -11.02 -18.04 0.65
N LYS A 185 -10.20 -17.25 -0.05
CA LYS A 185 -10.55 -16.77 -1.39
C LYS A 185 -10.19 -17.78 -2.48
N ALA A 186 -8.96 -18.29 -2.45
CA ALA A 186 -8.47 -19.28 -3.40
C ALA A 186 -8.86 -20.73 -3.03
N GLN A 187 -9.41 -20.94 -1.83
CA GLN A 187 -9.92 -22.22 -1.35
C GLN A 187 -8.89 -23.36 -1.47
N ALA A 188 -7.64 -23.08 -1.08
CA ALA A 188 -6.59 -24.09 -1.05
C ALA A 188 -7.05 -25.33 -0.24
N PRO A 189 -6.73 -26.56 -0.71
CA PRO A 189 -7.19 -27.79 -0.04
C PRO A 189 -6.74 -27.87 1.43
N ALA A 190 -7.50 -28.60 2.25
CA ALA A 190 -7.05 -28.96 3.59
C ALA A 190 -5.71 -29.72 3.54
N ASP A 191 -4.90 -29.58 4.60
CA ASP A 191 -3.58 -30.20 4.71
C ASP A 191 -2.60 -29.86 3.57
N SER A 192 -2.79 -28.69 2.94
CA SER A 192 -1.94 -28.18 1.86
C SER A 192 -0.95 -27.10 2.34
N ALA A 193 0.04 -26.81 1.50
CA ALA A 193 1.00 -25.74 1.73
C ALA A 193 1.28 -24.96 0.43
N VAL A 194 1.23 -23.64 0.53
CA VAL A 194 1.54 -22.71 -0.56
C VAL A 194 2.78 -21.91 -0.19
N VAL A 195 3.80 -21.92 -1.05
CA VAL A 195 5.04 -21.18 -0.82
C VAL A 195 5.06 -19.93 -1.69
N PHE A 196 5.41 -18.80 -1.09
CA PHE A 196 5.77 -17.57 -1.78
C PHE A 196 7.29 -17.40 -1.66
N ASP A 197 7.97 -17.43 -2.79
CA ASP A 197 9.42 -17.29 -2.91
C ASP A 197 9.73 -15.94 -3.58
N ILE A 198 10.00 -14.93 -2.77
CA ILE A 198 10.11 -13.54 -3.21
C ILE A 198 11.57 -13.13 -3.20
N SER A 199 12.05 -12.75 -4.40
CA SER A 199 13.42 -12.30 -4.65
C SER A 199 13.51 -10.77 -4.77
N GLY A 200 14.72 -10.25 -4.99
CA GLY A 200 14.95 -8.83 -5.24
C GLY A 200 15.46 -8.07 -4.01
N PRO A 201 15.30 -6.74 -3.96
CA PRO A 201 15.84 -5.90 -2.88
C PRO A 201 15.35 -6.26 -1.48
N LEU A 202 14.14 -6.83 -1.38
CA LEU A 202 13.57 -7.33 -0.13
C LEU A 202 13.18 -8.79 -0.26
N GLU A 203 14.18 -9.67 -0.13
CA GLU A 203 14.02 -11.11 -0.27
C GLU A 203 13.34 -11.75 0.96
N PHE A 204 12.39 -12.65 0.70
CA PHE A 204 11.82 -13.52 1.74
C PHE A 204 11.14 -14.74 1.13
N MET A 205 11.11 -15.82 1.90
CA MET A 205 10.29 -16.98 1.62
C MET A 205 9.27 -17.18 2.74
N ARG A 206 8.00 -17.39 2.39
CA ARG A 206 6.93 -17.65 3.37
C ARG A 206 6.01 -18.77 2.90
N THR A 207 5.61 -19.62 3.85
CA THR A 207 4.67 -20.71 3.59
C THR A 207 3.33 -20.38 4.24
N VAL A 208 2.25 -20.41 3.46
CA VAL A 208 0.89 -20.48 3.99
C VAL A 208 0.49 -21.94 4.09
N ARG A 209 0.22 -22.42 5.31
CA ARG A 209 -0.21 -23.79 5.60
C ARG A 209 -1.69 -23.81 5.91
N ILE A 210 -2.42 -24.75 5.33
CA ILE A 210 -3.84 -24.96 5.57
C ILE A 210 -4.00 -26.17 6.49
N ASP A 211 -4.68 -26.02 7.61
CA ASP A 211 -4.99 -27.15 8.51
C ASP A 211 -6.17 -27.99 8.02
N ALA A 212 -6.45 -29.08 8.73
CA ALA A 212 -7.54 -30.02 8.40
C ALA A 212 -8.91 -29.34 8.43
N GLU A 213 -9.07 -28.28 9.22
CA GLU A 213 -10.28 -27.47 9.33
C GLU A 213 -10.38 -26.38 8.24
N GLY A 214 -9.37 -26.27 7.36
CA GLY A 214 -9.35 -25.30 6.25
C GLY A 214 -8.87 -23.90 6.64
N ASN A 215 -8.28 -23.72 7.83
CA ASN A 215 -7.73 -22.44 8.25
C ASN A 215 -6.28 -22.26 7.78
N GLY A 216 -6.00 -21.08 7.24
CA GLY A 216 -4.65 -20.70 6.84
C GLY A 216 -3.84 -20.11 7.99
N ARG A 217 -2.59 -20.52 8.11
CA ARG A 217 -1.56 -19.84 8.93
C ARG A 217 -0.31 -19.58 8.10
N ILE A 218 0.35 -18.46 8.34
CA ILE A 218 1.63 -18.15 7.70
C ILE A 218 2.79 -18.57 8.61
N ASP A 219 3.84 -19.12 8.03
CA ASP A 219 5.03 -19.60 8.69
C ASP A 219 6.29 -19.20 7.90
N SER A 220 7.41 -19.08 8.62
CA SER A 220 8.74 -18.85 8.05
C SER A 220 9.46 -20.16 7.69
N SER A 221 8.97 -21.32 8.15
CA SER A 221 9.54 -22.61 7.74
C SER A 221 9.22 -22.93 6.27
N VAL A 222 10.22 -23.47 5.57
CA VAL A 222 10.08 -23.91 4.18
C VAL A 222 9.37 -25.26 4.15
N SER A 223 8.33 -25.40 3.33
CA SER A 223 7.73 -26.70 3.05
C SER A 223 8.57 -27.46 2.03
N LEU A 224 8.93 -28.71 2.31
CA LEU A 224 9.70 -29.58 1.39
C LEU A 224 8.84 -30.22 0.28
N GLY A 225 7.51 -30.11 0.39
CA GLY A 225 6.55 -30.59 -0.61
C GLY A 225 5.33 -29.68 -0.66
N PRO A 226 5.48 -28.42 -1.11
CA PRO A 226 4.34 -27.53 -1.26
C PRO A 226 3.43 -28.01 -2.39
N THR A 227 2.13 -27.76 -2.24
CA THR A 227 1.13 -27.97 -3.29
C THR A 227 1.40 -27.05 -4.47
N VAL A 228 1.81 -25.81 -4.18
CA VAL A 228 2.25 -24.85 -5.19
C VAL A 228 3.29 -23.88 -4.60
N THR A 229 4.24 -23.49 -5.44
CA THR A 229 5.21 -22.42 -5.18
C THR A 229 5.01 -21.31 -6.20
N LEU A 230 4.83 -20.08 -5.72
CA LEU A 230 4.77 -18.84 -6.50
C LEU A 230 6.08 -18.09 -6.29
N ALA A 231 6.92 -18.01 -7.32
CA ALA A 231 8.18 -17.29 -7.28
C ALA A 231 8.13 -16.04 -8.18
N MET A 232 8.51 -14.89 -7.62
CA MET A 232 8.51 -13.59 -8.31
C MET A 232 9.45 -12.59 -7.62
N ASP A 233 9.69 -11.44 -8.24
CA ASP A 233 10.42 -10.32 -7.63
C ASP A 233 9.52 -9.51 -6.67
N TRP A 234 10.11 -8.88 -5.66
CA TRP A 234 9.41 -8.03 -4.69
C TRP A 234 8.64 -6.86 -5.33
N ASP A 235 9.19 -6.23 -6.38
CA ASP A 235 8.49 -5.17 -7.11
C ASP A 235 7.19 -5.70 -7.72
N LEU A 236 7.25 -6.88 -8.35
CA LEU A 236 6.08 -7.54 -8.91
C LEU A 236 5.08 -7.98 -7.84
N PHE A 237 5.58 -8.56 -6.73
CA PHE A 237 4.73 -9.03 -5.63
C PHE A 237 3.86 -7.91 -5.07
N HIS A 238 4.46 -6.77 -4.73
CA HIS A 238 3.67 -5.67 -4.16
C HIS A 238 2.77 -5.01 -5.20
N GLN A 239 3.17 -4.93 -6.47
CA GLN A 239 2.29 -4.42 -7.54
C GLN A 239 1.03 -5.29 -7.71
N LEU A 240 1.18 -6.61 -7.69
CA LEU A 240 0.05 -7.55 -7.72
C LEU A 240 -0.83 -7.42 -6.47
N ALA A 241 -0.20 -7.43 -5.29
CA ALA A 241 -0.90 -7.31 -4.02
C ALA A 241 -1.66 -5.97 -3.89
N CYS A 242 -1.11 -4.91 -4.50
CA CYS A 242 -1.71 -3.59 -4.54
C CYS A 242 -2.63 -3.36 -5.74
N GLY A 243 -2.83 -4.35 -6.63
CA GLY A 243 -3.70 -4.24 -7.80
C GLY A 243 -3.24 -3.26 -8.87
N ARG A 244 -1.94 -2.94 -8.93
CA ARG A 244 -1.35 -2.06 -9.95
C ARG A 244 -1.15 -2.77 -11.29
N VAL A 245 -0.99 -4.09 -11.26
CA VAL A 245 -0.87 -4.93 -12.46
C VAL A 245 -1.82 -6.11 -12.40
N ARG A 246 -2.33 -6.53 -13.56
CA ARG A 246 -3.15 -7.74 -13.67
C ARG A 246 -2.24 -8.97 -13.80
N PRO A 247 -2.53 -10.09 -13.11
CA PRO A 247 -1.72 -11.30 -13.20
C PRO A 247 -1.44 -11.76 -14.64
N ALA A 248 -2.46 -11.72 -15.51
CA ALA A 248 -2.33 -12.12 -16.91
C ALA A 248 -1.30 -11.29 -17.70
N ALA A 249 -1.09 -10.02 -17.35
CA ALA A 249 -0.13 -9.15 -18.04
C ALA A 249 1.33 -9.45 -17.67
N VAL A 250 1.55 -10.15 -16.55
CA VAL A 250 2.87 -10.40 -15.95
C VAL A 250 3.14 -11.88 -15.73
N ALA A 251 2.33 -12.77 -16.31
CA ALA A 251 2.44 -14.22 -16.12
C ALA A 251 3.84 -14.77 -16.46
N GLY A 252 4.52 -14.20 -17.46
CA GLY A 252 5.90 -14.58 -17.83
C GLY A 252 6.97 -14.21 -16.79
N HIS A 253 6.62 -13.39 -15.80
CA HIS A 253 7.50 -12.98 -14.69
C HIS A 253 7.18 -13.70 -13.38
N ILE A 254 6.17 -14.59 -13.38
CA ILE A 254 5.80 -15.41 -12.23
C ILE A 254 6.14 -16.86 -12.56
N LYS A 255 7.07 -17.43 -11.81
CA LYS A 255 7.36 -18.85 -11.90
C LYS A 255 6.42 -19.61 -10.97
N ILE A 256 5.67 -20.55 -11.54
CA ILE A 256 4.73 -21.41 -10.82
C ILE A 256 5.27 -22.84 -10.87
N ASP A 257 5.44 -23.46 -9.71
CA ASP A 257 5.78 -24.88 -9.58
C ASP A 257 4.70 -25.59 -8.77
N GLY A 258 4.19 -26.73 -9.26
CA GLY A 258 3.04 -27.44 -8.69
C GLY A 258 1.69 -27.07 -9.33
N ASP A 259 0.64 -27.00 -8.50
CA ASP A 259 -0.76 -26.84 -8.92
C ASP A 259 -1.04 -25.49 -9.61
N GLN A 260 -1.32 -25.54 -10.91
CA GLN A 260 -1.56 -24.36 -11.75
C GLN A 260 -2.94 -23.73 -11.51
N GLU A 261 -3.96 -24.53 -11.17
CA GLU A 261 -5.32 -24.02 -10.93
C GLU A 261 -5.35 -23.27 -9.60
N LEU A 262 -4.69 -23.81 -8.58
CA LEU A 262 -4.53 -23.13 -7.30
C LEU A 262 -3.70 -21.85 -7.44
N ALA A 263 -2.61 -21.86 -8.22
CA ALA A 263 -1.83 -20.66 -8.50
C ALA A 263 -2.70 -19.55 -9.12
N ALA A 264 -3.49 -19.88 -10.14
CA ALA A 264 -4.38 -18.93 -10.80
C ALA A 264 -5.43 -18.37 -9.83
N ALA A 265 -6.06 -19.23 -9.03
CA ALA A 265 -7.04 -18.81 -8.02
C ALA A 265 -6.44 -17.86 -6.97
N ILE A 266 -5.20 -18.11 -6.54
CA ILE A 266 -4.48 -17.20 -5.63
C ILE A 266 -4.26 -15.86 -6.30
N LEU A 267 -3.69 -15.84 -7.51
CA LEU A 267 -3.34 -14.62 -8.23
C LEU A 267 -4.57 -13.76 -8.57
N ASP A 268 -5.70 -14.37 -8.93
CA ASP A 268 -6.97 -13.68 -9.20
C ASP A 268 -7.54 -12.96 -7.97
N HIS A 269 -7.19 -13.44 -6.77
CA HIS A 269 -7.63 -12.89 -5.50
C HIS A 269 -6.54 -12.14 -4.72
N PHE A 270 -5.38 -11.94 -5.33
CA PHE A 270 -4.19 -11.44 -4.64
C PHE A 270 -4.19 -9.93 -4.40
N ALA A 271 -4.98 -9.15 -5.16
CA ALA A 271 -5.18 -7.74 -4.86
C ALA A 271 -5.92 -7.57 -3.50
N VAL A 272 -5.19 -7.09 -2.49
CA VAL A 272 -5.59 -7.13 -1.07
C VAL A 272 -5.24 -5.87 -0.28
N THR A 273 -5.13 -4.72 -0.96
CA THR A 273 -4.95 -3.43 -0.27
C THR A 273 -5.98 -3.29 0.87
N PRO A 274 -5.53 -3.12 2.13
CA PRO A 274 -6.40 -2.95 3.29
C PRO A 274 -7.37 -1.78 3.20
#